data_AF-A0AAE1D573-F1
#
_entry.id   AF-A0AAE1D573-F1
#
_cell.length_a   1.000
_cell.length_b   1.000
_cell.length_c   1.000
_cell.angle_alpha   90.00
_cell.angle_beta   90.00
_cell.angle_gamma   90.00
#
_symmetry.space_group_name_H-M   'P 1'
#
loop_
_entity.id
_entity.type
_entity.pdbx_description
1 polymer ?
#
loop_
_entity_poly.entity_id
_entity_poly.type
_entity_poly.pdbx_seq_one_letter_code
_entity_poly.pdbx_strand_id
1 'polypeptide(L)'
;MLEALERLLFTAFEQNTGPVDVSDKLVVEAKELVTNLGSNAAETTLASQAFDQLFAQYEYFKEEVRTGRHGKTSQFWVQYMDRVWLLLRFQRVAKMNGLDLHITCLQQLCPLLFSMDHHNYTRYLTVYFISLLNLSDSHPGAESLLRNDDFSVCRSDIPASRTAVDLTIEQTINRHAKTRGDIVGFSRSLPAYYRWSVTRHHRASYVSATHDMADIGDLSNDSHKELTPARKLHSENQVQETIKAFSAFINHFDVQPENLVCLSSGLKVSGDVASDLLKVEQNDSKLVDLFAKFGTSECITDSDIAELEAFVCKLYGKPSYTKFDKRANFQTQIWRQASKSHSTLPKPEDNGWVIDSSGSLVIQWCEDDFLPKELLDIITEDNCSENEDSIDDEGKLSDASSDEIMSSKDEQSDDDF
;
A
#
# COMPACT_ATOMS: atom_id res chain seq x y z
N MET A 1 -6.65 12.45 -6.55
CA MET A 1 -7.91 11.69 -6.69
C MET A 1 -8.77 11.74 -5.43
N LEU A 2 -8.31 11.30 -4.25
CA LEU A 2 -9.13 11.31 -3.02
C LEU A 2 -9.79 12.67 -2.73
N GLU A 3 -9.01 13.75 -2.76
CA GLU A 3 -9.52 15.13 -2.59
C GLU A 3 -10.65 15.48 -3.58
N ALA A 4 -10.53 15.08 -4.85
CA ALA A 4 -11.57 15.30 -5.85
C ALA A 4 -12.85 14.51 -5.50
N LEU A 5 -12.71 13.28 -5.00
CA LEU A 5 -13.84 12.45 -4.59
C LEU A 5 -14.53 13.01 -3.33
N GLU A 6 -13.78 13.48 -2.33
CA GLU A 6 -14.37 14.14 -1.14
C GLU A 6 -15.14 15.40 -1.55
N ARG A 7 -14.60 16.22 -2.47
CA ARG A 7 -15.33 17.40 -2.99
C ARG A 7 -16.61 17.03 -3.74
N LEU A 8 -16.56 16.01 -4.60
CA LEU A 8 -17.74 15.53 -5.33
C LEU A 8 -18.79 14.94 -4.37
N LEU A 9 -18.36 14.19 -3.35
CA LEU A 9 -19.23 13.63 -2.32
C LEU A 9 -19.88 14.75 -1.48
N PHE A 10 -19.13 15.78 -1.13
CA PHE A 10 -19.64 16.95 -0.42
C PHE A 10 -20.64 17.75 -1.27
N THR A 11 -20.40 17.92 -2.57
CA THR A 11 -21.40 18.52 -3.48
C THR A 11 -22.67 17.68 -3.55
N ALA A 12 -22.56 16.35 -3.57
CA ALA A 12 -23.72 15.47 -3.52
C ALA A 12 -24.48 15.60 -2.18
N PHE A 13 -23.77 15.76 -1.06
CA PHE A 13 -24.36 16.06 0.24
C PHE A 13 -25.18 17.36 0.20
N GLU A 14 -24.61 18.46 -0.30
CA GLU A 14 -25.29 19.76 -0.43
C GLU A 14 -26.56 19.69 -1.29
N GLN A 15 -26.55 18.86 -2.35
CA GLN A 15 -27.73 18.68 -3.20
C GLN A 15 -28.85 17.87 -2.53
N ASN A 16 -28.50 16.90 -1.67
CA ASN A 16 -29.46 16.00 -1.02
C ASN A 16 -30.07 16.59 0.27
N THR A 17 -29.33 17.43 0.99
CA THR A 17 -29.82 18.08 2.23
C THR A 17 -30.53 19.42 1.99
N GLY A 18 -30.59 19.88 0.74
CA GLY A 18 -31.05 21.22 0.38
C GLY A 18 -29.99 22.28 0.72
N PRO A 19 -30.28 23.58 0.58
CA PRO A 19 -29.39 24.61 1.12
C PRO A 19 -29.34 24.42 2.63
N VAL A 20 -28.30 23.74 3.11
CA VAL A 20 -28.06 23.62 4.55
C VAL A 20 -27.95 25.05 5.05
N ASP A 21 -28.70 25.41 6.09
CA ASP A 21 -28.55 26.69 6.80
C ASP A 21 -27.23 26.70 7.61
N VAL A 22 -26.17 26.16 7.01
CA VAL A 22 -24.79 26.46 7.35
C VAL A 22 -24.66 27.90 6.91
N SER A 23 -24.63 28.84 7.86
CA SER A 23 -24.43 30.24 7.52
C SER A 23 -23.29 30.32 6.50
N ASP A 24 -23.45 31.04 5.39
CA ASP A 24 -22.41 31.18 4.35
C ASP A 24 -21.02 31.44 4.95
N LYS A 25 -21.00 32.06 6.12
CA LYS A 25 -19.86 32.27 7.00
C LYS A 25 -19.07 31.02 7.38
N LEU A 26 -19.69 29.88 7.68
CA LEU A 26 -19.00 28.63 8.05
C LEU A 26 -18.35 27.96 6.85
N VAL A 27 -18.97 28.00 5.67
CA VAL A 27 -18.37 27.50 4.43
C VAL A 27 -17.20 28.39 4.02
N VAL A 28 -17.32 29.71 4.20
CA VAL A 28 -16.23 30.67 3.98
C VAL A 28 -15.10 30.45 5.00
N GLU A 29 -15.41 30.33 6.30
CA GLU A 29 -14.42 30.04 7.35
C GLU A 29 -13.74 28.68 7.16
N ALA A 30 -14.47 27.65 6.73
CA ALA A 30 -13.91 26.33 6.37
C ALA A 30 -12.98 26.39 5.16
N LYS A 31 -13.29 27.21 4.16
CA LYS A 31 -12.42 27.46 2.99
C LYS A 31 -11.18 28.26 3.37
N GLU A 32 -11.29 29.22 4.28
CA GLU A 32 -10.14 29.97 4.84
C GLU A 32 -9.24 29.06 5.69
N LEU A 33 -9.84 28.14 6.45
CA LEU A 33 -9.20 27.08 7.23
C LEU A 33 -8.23 26.24 6.39
N VAL A 34 -8.62 25.83 5.17
CA VAL A 34 -7.75 25.04 4.25
C VAL A 34 -6.45 25.78 3.93
N THR A 35 -6.48 27.12 3.91
CA THR A 35 -5.28 27.92 3.63
C THR A 35 -4.42 28.23 4.85
N ASN A 36 -5.01 28.23 6.06
CA ASN A 36 -4.37 28.64 7.32
C ASN A 36 -4.79 27.78 8.53
N LEU A 37 -4.59 26.47 8.43
CA LEU A 37 -4.93 25.47 9.47
C LEU A 37 -4.31 25.75 10.86
N GLY A 38 -3.21 26.52 10.94
CA GLY A 38 -2.53 26.85 12.20
C GLY A 38 -2.91 28.20 12.82
N SER A 39 -3.99 28.84 12.35
CA SER A 39 -4.43 30.14 12.89
C SER A 39 -5.38 29.97 14.08
N ASN A 40 -5.40 30.91 15.03
CA ASN A 40 -6.38 30.91 16.12
C ASN A 40 -7.85 30.93 15.62
N ALA A 41 -8.07 31.44 14.41
CA ALA A 41 -9.37 31.39 13.75
C ALA A 41 -9.77 29.95 13.39
N ALA A 42 -8.82 29.16 12.87
CA ALA A 42 -9.02 27.75 12.56
C ALA A 42 -9.45 26.92 13.78
N GLU A 43 -8.74 27.10 14.91
CA GLU A 43 -9.08 26.41 16.16
C GLU A 43 -10.48 26.80 16.68
N THR A 44 -10.84 28.09 16.56
CA THR A 44 -12.14 28.60 17.00
C THR A 44 -13.28 28.03 16.15
N THR A 45 -13.12 27.96 14.83
CA THR A 45 -14.13 27.41 13.93
C THR A 45 -14.27 25.89 14.12
N LEU A 46 -13.16 25.15 14.28
CA LEU A 46 -13.19 23.71 14.56
C LEU A 46 -13.83 23.38 15.92
N ALA A 47 -13.73 24.27 16.90
CA ALA A 47 -14.38 24.14 18.20
C ALA A 47 -15.84 24.64 18.21
N SER A 48 -16.38 25.09 17.07
CA SER A 48 -17.72 25.64 17.00
C SER A 48 -18.79 24.55 16.93
N GLN A 49 -19.88 24.74 17.68
CA GLN A 49 -21.02 23.80 17.68
C GLN A 49 -21.63 23.63 16.28
N ALA A 50 -21.58 24.66 15.45
CA ALA A 50 -22.12 24.62 14.10
C ALA A 50 -21.24 23.76 13.16
N PHE A 51 -19.91 23.77 13.35
CA PHE A 51 -19.02 22.84 12.65
C PHE A 51 -19.31 21.39 13.07
N ASP A 52 -19.46 21.12 14.37
CA ASP A 52 -19.78 19.77 14.86
C ASP A 52 -21.10 19.23 14.28
N GLN A 53 -22.12 20.09 14.18
CA GLN A 53 -23.40 19.73 13.58
C GLN A 53 -23.28 19.42 12.08
N LEU A 54 -22.56 20.27 11.33
CA LEU A 54 -22.31 20.04 9.91
C LEU A 54 -21.51 18.76 9.68
N PHE A 55 -20.45 18.56 10.47
CA PHE A 55 -19.61 17.36 10.39
C PHE A 55 -20.44 16.10 10.68
N ALA A 56 -21.27 16.10 11.72
CA ALA A 56 -22.14 14.98 12.06
C ALA A 56 -23.17 14.68 10.95
N GLN A 57 -23.73 15.71 10.30
CA GLN A 57 -24.64 15.54 9.16
C GLN A 57 -23.92 14.95 7.94
N TYR A 58 -22.71 15.44 7.65
CA TYR A 58 -21.90 14.93 6.54
C TYR A 58 -21.48 13.46 6.78
N GLU A 59 -21.04 13.11 7.98
CA GLU A 59 -20.71 11.73 8.35
C GLU A 59 -21.94 10.81 8.26
N TYR A 60 -23.12 11.28 8.70
CA TYR A 60 -24.37 10.54 8.54
C TYR A 60 -24.68 10.28 7.06
N PHE A 61 -24.56 11.30 6.19
CA PHE A 61 -24.74 11.14 4.75
C PHE A 61 -23.73 10.16 4.14
N LYS A 62 -22.45 10.26 4.53
CA LYS A 62 -21.40 9.33 4.08
C LYS A 62 -21.71 7.89 4.47
N GLU A 63 -22.31 7.66 5.63
CA GLU A 63 -22.81 6.34 6.06
C GLU A 63 -24.05 5.88 5.24
N GLU A 64 -24.95 6.77 4.86
CA GLU A 64 -26.05 6.43 3.93
C GLU A 64 -25.50 5.97 2.57
N VAL A 65 -24.46 6.64 2.07
CA VAL A 65 -23.79 6.23 0.83
C VAL A 65 -23.10 4.87 1.01
N ARG A 66 -22.42 4.66 2.14
CA ARG A 66 -21.73 3.40 2.50
C ARG A 66 -22.69 2.21 2.62
N THR A 67 -23.91 2.44 3.11
CA THR A 67 -24.97 1.42 3.17
C THR A 67 -25.66 1.16 1.82
N GLY A 68 -25.29 1.91 0.78
CA GLY A 68 -25.81 1.73 -0.58
C GLY A 68 -27.13 2.46 -0.86
N ARG A 69 -27.61 3.35 0.04
CA ARG A 69 -28.82 4.16 -0.19
C ARG A 69 -28.66 5.11 -1.38
N HIS A 70 -27.42 5.45 -1.72
CA HIS A 70 -27.05 6.31 -2.84
C HIS A 70 -26.61 5.55 -4.10
N GLY A 71 -26.90 4.26 -4.17
CA GLY A 71 -26.59 3.42 -5.33
C GLY A 71 -25.28 2.66 -5.16
N LYS A 72 -25.15 1.56 -5.89
CA LYS A 72 -23.99 0.64 -5.75
C LYS A 72 -22.68 1.27 -6.21
N THR A 73 -22.73 2.16 -7.20
CA THR A 73 -21.54 2.89 -7.67
C THR A 73 -21.03 3.83 -6.60
N SER A 74 -21.89 4.68 -6.04
CA SER A 74 -21.55 5.57 -4.92
C SER A 74 -20.96 4.80 -3.73
N GLN A 75 -21.59 3.67 -3.38
CA GLN A 75 -21.13 2.78 -2.32
C GLN A 75 -19.69 2.30 -2.55
N PHE A 76 -19.41 1.78 -3.75
CA PHE A 76 -18.07 1.30 -4.11
C PHE A 76 -17.01 2.41 -3.99
N TRP A 77 -17.32 3.63 -4.44
CA TRP A 77 -16.36 4.74 -4.41
C TRP A 77 -16.11 5.28 -3.01
N VAL A 78 -17.11 5.27 -2.12
CA VAL A 78 -16.87 5.58 -0.69
C VAL A 78 -15.99 4.53 -0.04
N GLN A 79 -16.21 3.23 -0.31
CA GLN A 79 -15.32 2.17 0.19
C GLN A 79 -13.89 2.35 -0.34
N TYR A 80 -13.72 2.73 -1.61
CA TYR A 80 -12.41 3.08 -2.15
C TYR A 80 -11.77 4.24 -1.37
N MET A 81 -12.51 5.31 -1.11
CA MET A 81 -12.03 6.44 -0.32
C MET A 81 -11.60 6.02 1.10
N ASP A 82 -12.38 5.15 1.76
CA ASP A 82 -12.07 4.63 3.10
C ASP A 82 -10.72 3.88 3.11
N ARG A 83 -10.44 3.09 2.06
CA ARG A 83 -9.14 2.40 1.87
C ARG A 83 -7.99 3.37 1.67
N VAL A 84 -8.19 4.42 0.86
CA VAL A 84 -7.13 5.45 0.67
C VAL A 84 -6.90 6.21 1.97
N TRP A 85 -7.93 6.54 2.73
CA TRP A 85 -7.81 7.15 4.06
C TRP A 85 -7.03 6.26 5.04
N LEU A 86 -7.24 4.95 5.01
CA LEU A 86 -6.45 4.00 5.81
C LEU A 86 -4.97 4.05 5.43
N LEU A 87 -4.63 4.11 4.14
CA LEU A 87 -3.24 4.25 3.68
C LEU A 87 -2.61 5.59 4.10
N LEU A 88 -3.35 6.70 3.99
CA LEU A 88 -2.87 8.00 4.45
C LEU A 88 -2.68 8.04 5.97
N ARG A 89 -3.58 7.40 6.73
CA ARG A 89 -3.43 7.24 8.18
C ARG A 89 -2.18 6.42 8.50
N PHE A 90 -1.94 5.32 7.79
CA PHE A 90 -0.73 4.51 7.93
C PHE A 90 0.55 5.30 7.63
N GLN A 91 0.56 6.17 6.61
CA GLN A 91 1.69 7.07 6.35
C GLN A 91 1.88 8.11 7.46
N ARG A 92 0.78 8.65 8.00
CA ARG A 92 0.79 9.62 9.11
C ARG A 92 1.44 9.05 10.38
N VAL A 93 1.32 7.74 10.61
CA VAL A 93 1.95 7.06 11.77
C VAL A 93 3.45 7.38 11.86
N ALA A 94 4.19 7.18 10.75
CA ALA A 94 5.63 7.44 10.71
C ALA A 94 5.96 8.93 10.89
N LYS A 95 5.04 9.83 10.52
CA LYS A 95 5.20 11.28 10.66
C LYS A 95 5.03 11.75 12.11
N MET A 96 4.28 10.99 12.92
CA MET A 96 3.90 11.34 14.30
C MET A 96 4.50 10.42 15.36
N ASN A 97 5.37 9.48 14.99
CA ASN A 97 5.89 8.46 15.90
C ASN A 97 4.78 7.65 16.63
N GLY A 98 3.67 7.37 15.94
CA GLY A 98 2.45 6.84 16.57
C GLY A 98 2.37 5.31 16.58
N LEU A 99 3.09 4.61 17.46
CA LEU A 99 3.09 3.13 17.50
C LEU A 99 1.69 2.51 17.61
N ASP A 100 0.80 3.02 18.47
CA ASP A 100 -0.55 2.48 18.62
C ASP A 100 -1.39 2.62 17.35
N LEU A 101 -1.24 3.76 16.68
CA LEU A 101 -1.91 4.01 15.41
C LEU A 101 -1.36 3.10 14.32
N HIS A 102 -0.07 2.75 14.38
CA HIS A 102 0.55 1.74 13.50
C HIS A 102 -0.16 0.40 13.65
N ILE A 103 -0.23 -0.10 14.88
CA ILE A 103 -0.84 -1.39 15.20
C ILE A 103 -2.31 -1.40 14.77
N THR A 104 -3.05 -0.33 15.04
CA THR A 104 -4.45 -0.18 14.62
C THR A 104 -4.61 -0.19 13.10
N CYS A 105 -3.72 0.50 12.37
CA CYS A 105 -3.76 0.48 10.91
C CYS A 105 -3.41 -0.91 10.35
N LEU A 106 -2.43 -1.61 10.93
CA LEU A 106 -2.06 -2.98 10.54
C LEU A 106 -3.23 -3.95 10.75
N GLN A 107 -3.96 -3.81 11.86
CA GLN A 107 -5.16 -4.59 12.14
C GLN A 107 -6.21 -4.44 11.03
N GLN A 108 -6.39 -3.23 10.49
CA GLN A 108 -7.33 -2.95 9.40
C GLN A 108 -6.77 -3.32 8.01
N LEU A 109 -5.46 -3.21 7.80
CA LEU A 109 -4.81 -3.53 6.52
C LEU A 109 -4.69 -5.03 6.26
N CYS A 110 -4.49 -5.85 7.29
CA CYS A 110 -4.36 -7.31 7.14
C CYS A 110 -5.52 -7.95 6.35
N PRO A 111 -6.78 -7.77 6.76
CA PRO A 111 -7.91 -8.39 6.05
C PRO A 111 -8.17 -7.73 4.68
N LEU A 112 -7.85 -6.43 4.53
CA LEU A 112 -7.95 -5.74 3.24
C LEU A 112 -6.95 -6.30 2.20
N LEU A 113 -5.68 -6.48 2.58
CA LEU A 113 -4.68 -7.07 1.68
C LEU A 113 -5.04 -8.51 1.34
N PHE A 114 -5.65 -9.21 2.28
CA PHE A 114 -6.13 -10.57 2.08
C PHE A 114 -7.25 -10.66 1.04
N SER A 115 -8.27 -9.81 1.17
CA SER A 115 -9.39 -9.77 0.23
C SER A 115 -9.01 -9.26 -1.16
N MET A 116 -7.86 -8.60 -1.29
CA MET A 116 -7.28 -8.13 -2.54
C MET A 116 -6.22 -9.08 -3.12
N ASP A 117 -6.20 -10.35 -2.69
CA ASP A 117 -5.28 -11.40 -3.15
C ASP A 117 -3.78 -11.08 -2.95
N HIS A 118 -3.43 -10.17 -2.05
CA HIS A 118 -2.04 -9.86 -1.70
C HIS A 118 -1.48 -10.84 -0.65
N HIS A 119 -1.65 -12.14 -0.88
CA HIS A 119 -1.39 -13.22 0.07
C HIS A 119 0.02 -13.21 0.67
N ASN A 120 1.05 -12.92 -0.13
CA ASN A 120 2.42 -12.82 0.36
C ASN A 120 2.56 -11.70 1.40
N TYR A 121 2.00 -10.53 1.12
CA TYR A 121 2.01 -9.41 2.06
C TYR A 121 1.18 -9.73 3.29
N THR A 122 -0.04 -10.26 3.14
CA THR A 122 -0.88 -10.65 4.27
C THR A 122 -0.15 -11.60 5.21
N ARG A 123 0.49 -12.66 4.68
CA ARG A 123 1.21 -13.65 5.50
C ARG A 123 2.27 -12.99 6.40
N TYR A 124 3.14 -12.18 5.82
CA TYR A 124 4.21 -11.53 6.58
C TYR A 124 3.69 -10.42 7.49
N LEU A 125 2.64 -9.70 7.05
CA LEU A 125 2.02 -8.64 7.82
C LEU A 125 1.34 -9.18 9.08
N THR A 126 0.66 -10.33 8.99
CA THR A 126 0.05 -10.99 10.15
C THR A 126 1.11 -11.39 11.18
N VAL A 127 2.22 -11.97 10.75
CA VAL A 127 3.33 -12.34 11.66
C VAL A 127 3.94 -11.10 12.31
N TYR A 128 4.16 -10.04 11.53
CA TYR A 128 4.67 -8.77 12.05
C TYR A 128 3.71 -8.14 13.05
N PHE A 129 2.41 -8.11 12.74
CA PHE A 129 1.36 -7.61 13.62
C PHE A 129 1.32 -8.35 14.96
N ILE A 130 1.32 -9.69 14.95
CA ILE A 130 1.36 -10.50 16.17
C ILE A 130 2.64 -10.24 16.96
N SER A 131 3.78 -10.06 16.29
CA SER A 131 5.05 -9.73 16.95
C SER A 131 4.99 -8.39 17.68
N LEU A 132 4.30 -7.40 17.10
CA LEU A 132 4.07 -6.10 17.75
C LEU A 132 3.12 -6.20 18.95
N LEU A 133 2.08 -7.04 18.87
CA LEU A 133 1.17 -7.26 20.01
C LEU A 133 1.88 -7.92 21.20
N ASN A 134 2.80 -8.84 20.92
CA ASN A 134 3.58 -9.56 21.93
C ASN A 134 4.91 -8.87 22.25
N LEU A 135 5.09 -7.60 21.88
CA LEU A 135 6.37 -6.91 21.99
C LEU A 135 6.83 -6.79 23.45
N SER A 136 5.92 -6.49 24.37
CA SER A 136 6.21 -6.29 25.79
C SER A 136 6.71 -7.57 26.47
N ASP A 137 6.19 -8.74 26.06
CA ASP A 137 6.60 -10.05 26.58
C ASP A 137 7.87 -10.57 25.91
N SER A 138 7.95 -10.46 24.58
CA SER A 138 9.08 -10.98 23.81
C SER A 138 10.34 -10.14 23.96
N HIS A 139 10.20 -8.81 24.07
CA HIS A 139 11.31 -7.86 24.16
C HIS A 139 10.99 -6.76 25.19
N PRO A 140 11.07 -7.06 26.50
CA PRO A 140 10.79 -6.09 27.55
C PRO A 140 11.59 -4.79 27.38
N GLY A 141 10.89 -3.66 27.40
CA GLY A 141 11.48 -2.33 27.20
C GLY A 141 11.49 -1.82 25.76
N ALA A 142 11.35 -2.68 24.75
CA ALA A 142 11.31 -2.26 23.34
C ALA A 142 10.12 -1.35 23.04
N GLU A 143 8.95 -1.64 23.61
CA GLU A 143 7.76 -0.79 23.46
C GLU A 143 8.01 0.63 23.98
N SER A 144 8.70 0.76 25.11
CA SER A 144 9.02 2.06 25.69
C SER A 144 9.95 2.89 24.79
N LEU A 145 10.93 2.24 24.16
CA LEU A 145 11.83 2.88 23.19
C LEU A 145 11.05 3.36 21.97
N LEU A 146 10.25 2.50 21.35
CA LEU A 146 9.47 2.85 20.16
C LEU A 146 8.49 4.00 20.40
N ARG A 147 7.88 4.06 21.59
CA ARG A 147 7.00 5.17 22.00
C ARG A 147 7.78 6.47 22.26
N ASN A 148 9.02 6.36 22.72
CA ASN A 148 9.92 7.48 22.98
C ASN A 148 10.75 7.85 21.74
N ASP A 149 10.08 8.10 20.61
CA ASP A 149 10.69 8.60 19.36
C ASP A 149 11.60 7.64 18.57
N ASP A 150 11.78 6.38 18.99
CA ASP A 150 12.59 5.40 18.23
C ASP A 150 11.82 4.66 17.14
N PHE A 151 10.51 4.88 16.98
CA PHE A 151 9.74 4.28 15.90
C PHE A 151 9.96 4.97 14.54
N SER A 152 10.30 6.26 14.53
CA SER A 152 10.49 7.06 13.32
C SER A 152 11.52 8.17 13.51
N VAL A 153 12.32 8.43 12.47
CA VAL A 153 13.47 9.35 12.57
C VAL A 153 13.12 10.72 11.99
N CYS A 154 13.48 11.78 12.73
CA CYS A 154 13.43 13.16 12.28
C CYS A 154 14.84 13.65 11.95
N ARG A 155 15.03 14.29 10.80
CA ARG A 155 16.33 14.87 10.38
C ARG A 155 16.36 16.40 10.40
N SER A 156 15.21 17.03 10.59
CA SER A 156 15.02 18.47 10.57
C SER A 156 14.05 18.87 11.67
N ASP A 157 14.07 20.14 12.07
CA ASP A 157 13.11 20.69 13.04
C ASP A 157 11.74 21.01 12.41
N ILE A 158 11.60 20.79 11.10
CA ILE A 158 10.34 20.99 10.37
C ILE A 158 9.26 20.05 10.93
N PRO A 159 8.07 20.55 11.31
CA PRO A 159 6.96 19.72 11.78
C PRO A 159 6.57 18.63 10.78
N ALA A 160 6.19 17.45 11.28
CA ALA A 160 5.81 16.29 10.47
C ALA A 160 6.87 15.84 9.43
N SER A 161 8.15 16.13 9.66
CA SER A 161 9.25 15.70 8.78
C SER A 161 9.80 14.31 9.10
N ARG A 162 9.28 13.62 10.15
CA ARG A 162 9.69 12.26 10.50
C ARG A 162 9.46 11.27 9.36
N THR A 163 10.32 10.27 9.25
CA THR A 163 10.24 9.22 8.25
C THR A 163 10.59 7.86 8.84
N ALA A 164 10.23 6.79 8.15
CA ALA A 164 10.63 5.45 8.54
C ALA A 164 12.17 5.33 8.60
N VAL A 165 12.65 4.53 9.55
CA VAL A 165 14.09 4.33 9.80
C VAL A 165 14.82 3.89 8.52
N ASP A 166 14.25 2.92 7.80
CA ASP A 166 14.84 2.39 6.56
C ASP A 166 15.00 3.47 5.47
N LEU A 167 13.95 4.27 5.25
CA LEU A 167 14.00 5.40 4.31
C LEU A 167 15.05 6.44 4.72
N THR A 168 15.22 6.66 6.02
CA THR A 168 16.24 7.57 6.56
C THR A 168 17.65 7.05 6.28
N ILE A 169 17.89 5.76 6.51
CA ILE A 169 19.16 5.09 6.21
C ILE A 169 19.46 5.20 4.71
N GLU A 170 18.45 5.03 3.85
CA GLU A 170 18.61 5.16 2.41
C GLU A 170 19.04 6.58 2.00
N GLN A 171 18.36 7.60 2.54
CA GLN A 171 18.62 9.01 2.24
C GLN A 171 19.92 9.57 2.86
N THR A 172 20.54 8.85 3.80
CA THR A 172 21.74 9.28 4.51
C THR A 172 22.92 8.36 4.18
N ILE A 173 23.03 7.25 4.93
CA ILE A 173 24.18 6.36 4.91
C ILE A 173 24.31 5.68 3.55
N ASN A 174 23.21 5.22 2.94
CA ASN A 174 23.30 4.56 1.64
C ASN A 174 23.55 5.56 0.51
N ARG A 175 22.88 6.72 0.51
CA ARG A 175 23.09 7.76 -0.50
C ARG A 175 24.56 8.16 -0.64
N HIS A 176 25.26 8.40 0.47
CA HIS A 176 26.67 8.79 0.44
C HIS A 176 27.64 7.59 0.26
N ALA A 177 27.18 6.36 0.54
CA ALA A 177 27.97 5.14 0.34
C ALA A 177 27.83 4.55 -1.08
N LYS A 178 26.71 4.79 -1.77
CA LYS A 178 26.46 4.30 -3.12
C LYS A 178 27.41 4.98 -4.13
N THR A 179 27.83 4.22 -5.13
CA THR A 179 28.61 4.68 -6.29
C THR A 179 27.70 4.67 -7.52
N ARG A 180 28.08 5.38 -8.58
CA ARG A 180 27.38 5.32 -9.87
C ARG A 180 27.36 3.86 -10.36
N GLY A 181 26.17 3.28 -10.55
CA GLY A 181 25.97 1.85 -10.87
C GLY A 181 25.48 0.96 -9.72
N ASP A 182 25.14 1.53 -8.56
CA ASP A 182 24.70 0.81 -7.35
C ASP A 182 25.74 -0.23 -6.85
N ILE A 183 25.35 -1.11 -5.92
CA ILE A 183 26.18 -2.22 -5.42
C ILE A 183 26.27 -3.38 -6.45
N VAL A 184 25.64 -3.21 -7.61
CA VAL A 184 25.52 -4.22 -8.66
C VAL A 184 26.89 -4.41 -9.34
N GLY A 185 27.32 -5.67 -9.46
CA GLY A 185 28.59 -6.05 -10.09
C GLY A 185 29.71 -6.37 -9.09
N PHE A 186 30.03 -5.48 -8.13
CA PHE A 186 31.13 -5.73 -7.19
C PHE A 186 30.73 -6.58 -5.98
N SER A 187 29.44 -6.70 -5.65
CA SER A 187 28.92 -7.58 -4.59
C SER A 187 29.23 -9.06 -4.83
N ARG A 188 29.44 -9.45 -6.09
CA ARG A 188 29.89 -10.80 -6.47
C ARG A 188 31.36 -11.07 -6.10
N SER A 189 32.14 -10.02 -5.79
CA SER A 189 33.52 -10.11 -5.32
C SER A 189 33.57 -9.87 -3.82
N LEU A 190 33.69 -10.95 -3.05
CA LEU A 190 33.76 -10.89 -1.58
C LEU A 190 34.82 -9.90 -1.06
N PRO A 191 36.06 -9.84 -1.60
CA PRO A 191 37.04 -8.84 -1.18
C PRO A 191 36.62 -7.39 -1.47
N ALA A 192 35.95 -7.14 -2.60
CA ALA A 192 35.47 -5.80 -2.95
C ALA A 192 34.31 -5.38 -2.02
N TYR A 193 33.40 -6.31 -1.74
CA TYR A 193 32.32 -6.10 -0.78
C TYR A 193 32.85 -5.80 0.63
N TYR A 194 33.84 -6.56 1.12
CA TYR A 194 34.46 -6.29 2.42
C TYR A 194 35.12 -4.91 2.46
N ARG A 195 35.92 -4.55 1.45
CA ARG A 195 36.52 -3.22 1.38
C ARG A 195 35.46 -2.13 1.37
N TRP A 196 34.39 -2.28 0.58
CA TRP A 196 33.28 -1.33 0.56
C TRP A 196 32.60 -1.22 1.93
N SER A 197 32.32 -2.35 2.58
CA SER A 197 31.66 -2.41 3.89
C SER A 197 32.48 -1.72 4.98
N VAL A 198 33.81 -1.89 4.96
CA VAL A 198 34.71 -1.25 5.93
C VAL A 198 34.95 0.22 5.61
N THR A 199 34.92 0.65 4.34
CA THR A 199 35.29 2.03 3.95
C THR A 199 34.11 2.97 3.71
N ARG A 200 32.87 2.45 3.60
CA ARG A 200 31.68 3.25 3.25
C ARG A 200 31.41 4.43 4.17
N HIS A 201 31.64 4.29 5.48
CA HIS A 201 31.39 5.34 6.45
C HIS A 201 32.43 6.47 6.36
N HIS A 202 33.70 6.14 6.11
CA HIS A 202 34.74 7.14 5.83
C HIS A 202 34.46 7.89 4.53
N ARG A 203 34.04 7.19 3.47
CA ARG A 203 33.63 7.83 2.21
C ARG A 203 32.48 8.82 2.42
N ALA A 204 31.46 8.43 3.18
CA ALA A 204 30.36 9.32 3.51
C ALA A 204 30.82 10.57 4.28
N SER A 205 31.75 10.41 5.23
CA SER A 205 32.35 11.53 5.97
C SER A 205 33.13 12.49 5.08
N TYR A 206 33.92 11.99 4.12
CA TYR A 206 34.63 12.85 3.17
C TYR A 206 33.69 13.62 2.25
N VAL A 207 32.61 12.98 1.78
CA VAL A 207 31.59 13.64 0.96
C VAL A 207 30.91 14.76 1.76
N SER A 208 30.52 14.50 3.01
CA SER A 208 29.92 15.52 3.90
C SER A 208 30.87 16.71 4.07
N ALA A 209 32.13 16.45 4.46
CA ALA A 209 33.12 17.51 4.64
C ALA A 209 33.37 18.32 3.36
N THR A 210 33.32 17.68 2.18
CA THR A 210 33.47 18.38 0.90
C THR A 210 32.26 19.27 0.60
N HIS A 211 31.04 18.81 0.90
CA HIS A 211 29.83 19.63 0.77
C HIS A 211 29.87 20.85 1.69
N ASP A 212 30.31 20.67 2.94
CA ASP A 212 30.46 21.74 3.92
C ASP A 212 31.52 22.76 3.47
N MET A 213 32.65 22.28 2.93
CA MET A 213 33.70 23.13 2.35
C MET A 213 33.24 23.92 1.12
N ALA A 214 32.33 23.35 0.33
CA ALA A 214 31.82 23.95 -0.90
C ALA A 214 30.60 24.85 -0.68
N ASP A 215 30.15 25.01 0.57
CA ASP A 215 28.95 25.76 0.94
C ASP A 215 27.67 25.29 0.21
N ILE A 216 27.63 24.00 -0.14
CA ILE A 216 26.47 23.35 -0.83
C ILE A 216 25.41 22.92 0.21
N GLY A 217 25.47 23.46 1.43
CA GLY A 217 24.70 23.01 2.59
C GLY A 217 23.60 23.95 3.04
N ASP A 218 23.33 25.05 2.33
CA ASP A 218 22.46 26.10 2.86
C ASP A 218 20.98 25.66 2.89
N LEU A 219 20.55 25.22 4.08
CA LEU A 219 19.20 24.77 4.43
C LEU A 219 18.23 25.95 4.64
N SER A 220 18.40 27.05 3.90
CA SER A 220 17.66 28.30 4.12
C SER A 220 16.22 28.29 3.59
N ASN A 221 15.78 27.20 2.94
CA ASN A 221 14.37 27.00 2.60
C ASN A 221 13.68 26.09 3.62
N ASP A 222 13.31 26.70 4.73
CA ASP A 222 12.68 26.09 5.91
C ASP A 222 11.22 25.62 5.67
N SER A 223 10.72 25.75 4.44
CA SER A 223 9.37 25.32 4.07
C SER A 223 9.41 24.01 3.29
N HIS A 224 8.60 23.04 3.72
CA HIS A 224 8.43 21.78 3.00
C HIS A 224 7.99 22.06 1.55
N LYS A 225 8.63 21.42 0.56
CA LYS A 225 8.38 21.67 -0.89
C LYS A 225 6.89 21.65 -1.28
N GLU A 226 6.11 20.77 -0.64
CA GLU A 226 4.67 20.63 -0.87
C GLU A 226 3.83 21.82 -0.38
N LEU A 227 4.37 22.65 0.51
CA LEU A 227 3.71 23.84 1.03
C LEU A 227 3.96 25.09 0.17
N THR A 228 4.84 24.99 -0.84
CA THR A 228 5.13 26.12 -1.73
C THR A 228 3.88 26.53 -2.51
N PRO A 229 3.63 27.84 -2.73
CA PRO A 229 2.44 28.30 -3.46
C PRO A 229 2.29 27.69 -4.85
N ALA A 230 3.41 27.53 -5.57
CA ALA A 230 3.43 26.89 -6.89
C ALA A 230 2.97 25.43 -6.84
N ARG A 231 3.43 24.67 -5.84
CA ARG A 231 3.02 23.28 -5.65
C ARG A 231 1.55 23.16 -5.24
N LYS A 232 1.06 24.04 -4.36
CA LYS A 232 -0.37 24.12 -4.01
C LYS A 232 -1.25 24.40 -5.23
N LEU A 233 -0.86 25.36 -6.06
CA LEU A 233 -1.58 25.69 -7.31
C LEU A 233 -1.59 24.51 -8.28
N HIS A 234 -0.45 23.84 -8.44
CA HIS A 234 -0.36 22.65 -9.29
C HIS A 234 -1.28 21.52 -8.79
N SER A 235 -1.25 21.22 -7.49
CA SER A 235 -2.13 20.22 -6.89
C SER A 235 -3.61 20.56 -7.05
N GLU A 236 -3.99 21.84 -6.87
CA GLU A 236 -5.36 22.29 -7.09
C GLU A 236 -5.78 22.12 -8.56
N ASN A 237 -4.92 22.46 -9.52
CA ASN A 237 -5.20 22.23 -10.94
C ASN A 237 -5.44 20.74 -11.25
N GLN A 238 -4.62 19.84 -10.70
CA GLN A 238 -4.81 18.39 -10.85
C GLN A 238 -6.12 17.90 -10.25
N VAL A 239 -6.53 18.44 -9.09
CA VAL A 239 -7.83 18.15 -8.49
C VAL A 239 -8.96 18.59 -9.40
N GLN A 240 -8.90 19.81 -9.94
CA GLN A 240 -9.91 20.33 -10.85
C GLN A 240 -9.99 19.55 -12.17
N GLU A 241 -8.85 19.13 -12.73
CA GLU A 241 -8.81 18.25 -13.91
C GLU A 241 -9.43 16.89 -13.62
N THR A 242 -9.16 16.32 -12.45
CA THR A 242 -9.76 15.05 -12.01
C THR A 242 -11.29 15.18 -11.87
N ILE A 243 -11.77 16.26 -11.24
CA ILE A 243 -13.21 16.56 -11.12
C ILE A 243 -13.83 16.67 -12.52
N LYS A 244 -13.22 17.46 -13.42
CA LYS A 244 -13.69 17.63 -14.81
C LYS A 244 -13.78 16.29 -15.54
N ALA A 245 -12.78 15.42 -15.38
CA ALA A 245 -12.79 14.10 -15.98
C ALA A 245 -13.97 13.28 -15.45
N PHE A 246 -14.18 13.23 -14.13
CA PHE A 246 -15.30 12.50 -13.54
C PHE A 246 -16.67 13.07 -13.91
N SER A 247 -16.81 14.39 -14.04
CA SER A 247 -18.04 15.03 -14.52
C SER A 247 -18.30 14.83 -16.02
N ALA A 248 -17.25 14.60 -16.83
CA ALA A 248 -17.39 14.24 -18.24
C ALA A 248 -17.80 12.77 -18.42
N PHE A 249 -17.40 11.91 -17.49
CA PHE A 249 -17.89 10.53 -17.37
C PHE A 249 -19.17 10.48 -16.53
N ILE A 250 -19.58 9.27 -16.12
CA ILE A 250 -20.65 9.10 -15.14
C ILE A 250 -20.14 9.60 -13.78
N ASN A 251 -20.70 10.68 -13.26
CA ASN A 251 -20.39 11.16 -11.91
C ASN A 251 -20.82 10.09 -10.89
N HIS A 252 -19.87 9.65 -10.05
CA HIS A 252 -20.03 8.55 -9.11
C HIS A 252 -21.21 8.70 -8.16
N PHE A 253 -21.52 9.95 -7.80
CA PHE A 253 -22.49 10.31 -6.77
C PHE A 253 -23.78 10.92 -7.35
N ASP A 254 -23.89 11.04 -8.70
CA ASP A 254 -25.11 11.49 -9.39
C ASP A 254 -25.93 10.31 -9.93
N VAL A 255 -27.25 10.40 -9.73
CA VAL A 255 -28.27 9.45 -10.20
C VAL A 255 -28.07 8.05 -9.62
N GLN A 256 -29.18 7.35 -9.36
CA GLN A 256 -29.20 6.09 -8.62
C GLN A 256 -29.29 4.88 -9.57
N PRO A 257 -28.18 4.35 -10.10
CA PRO A 257 -28.22 3.04 -10.73
C PRO A 257 -28.31 1.97 -9.63
N GLU A 258 -29.34 1.12 -9.71
CA GLU A 258 -29.43 -0.12 -8.90
C GLU A 258 -28.22 -1.06 -9.11
N ASN A 259 -27.47 -0.84 -10.19
CA ASN A 259 -26.35 -1.67 -10.62
C ASN A 259 -25.04 -0.90 -10.48
N LEU A 260 -23.98 -1.60 -10.10
CA LEU A 260 -22.62 -1.07 -10.18
C LEU A 260 -22.26 -0.91 -11.66
N VAL A 261 -21.74 0.26 -12.05
CA VAL A 261 -21.36 0.56 -13.44
C VAL A 261 -19.89 0.94 -13.57
N CYS A 262 -19.30 0.56 -14.70
CA CYS A 262 -17.99 1.05 -15.11
C CYS A 262 -18.12 2.51 -15.57
N LEU A 263 -17.26 3.40 -15.07
CA LEU A 263 -17.40 4.84 -15.30
C LEU A 263 -17.10 5.28 -16.72
N SER A 264 -16.11 4.65 -17.36
CA SER A 264 -15.70 5.01 -18.71
C SER A 264 -16.66 4.49 -19.78
N SER A 265 -17.26 3.31 -19.56
CA SER A 265 -18.11 2.64 -20.55
C SER A 265 -19.60 2.70 -20.23
N GLY A 266 -19.98 3.02 -18.99
CA GLY A 266 -21.36 2.94 -18.50
C GLY A 266 -21.93 1.52 -18.41
N LEU A 267 -21.11 0.49 -18.69
CA LEU A 267 -21.54 -0.90 -18.66
C LEU A 267 -21.79 -1.37 -17.23
N LYS A 268 -22.86 -2.16 -17.07
CA LYS A 268 -23.20 -2.79 -15.80
C LYS A 268 -22.19 -3.89 -15.48
N VAL A 269 -21.70 -3.89 -14.25
CA VAL A 269 -20.88 -4.97 -13.71
C VAL A 269 -21.78 -6.18 -13.44
N SER A 270 -21.30 -7.39 -13.75
CA SER A 270 -22.01 -8.64 -13.46
C SER A 270 -22.30 -8.79 -11.96
N GLY A 271 -23.40 -9.45 -11.60
CA GLY A 271 -23.85 -9.59 -10.21
C GLY A 271 -22.80 -10.19 -9.27
N ASP A 272 -22.05 -11.19 -9.73
CA ASP A 272 -21.02 -11.86 -8.91
C ASP A 272 -19.86 -10.91 -8.60
N VAL A 273 -19.29 -10.27 -9.62
CA VAL A 273 -18.21 -9.28 -9.48
C VAL A 273 -18.66 -8.07 -8.65
N ALA A 274 -19.89 -7.59 -8.86
CA ALA A 274 -20.42 -6.49 -8.07
C ALA A 274 -20.60 -6.86 -6.60
N SER A 275 -21.04 -8.10 -6.31
CA SER A 275 -21.12 -8.60 -4.94
C SER A 275 -19.74 -8.71 -4.31
N ASP A 276 -18.73 -9.14 -5.07
CA ASP A 276 -17.37 -9.31 -4.56
C ASP A 276 -16.73 -7.95 -4.20
N LEU A 277 -16.79 -6.99 -5.11
CA LEU A 277 -16.23 -5.64 -4.93
C LEU A 277 -16.86 -4.86 -3.76
N LEU A 278 -18.15 -5.10 -3.47
CA LEU A 278 -18.89 -4.40 -2.41
C LEU A 278 -18.79 -5.09 -1.03
N LYS A 279 -18.41 -6.38 -0.98
CA LYS A 279 -18.35 -7.19 0.26
C LYS A 279 -16.95 -7.34 0.84
N VAL A 280 -15.94 -6.75 0.21
CA VAL A 280 -14.55 -6.74 0.68
C VAL A 280 -14.49 -6.49 2.19
N GLU A 281 -15.13 -5.42 2.68
CA GLU A 281 -15.08 -5.01 4.10
C GLU A 281 -15.90 -5.89 5.06
N GLN A 282 -16.90 -6.65 4.58
CA GLN A 282 -17.77 -7.46 5.43
C GLN A 282 -17.17 -8.82 5.78
N ASN A 283 -16.21 -9.30 5.00
CA ASN A 283 -15.49 -10.54 5.27
C ASN A 283 -14.39 -10.37 6.33
N ASP A 284 -14.14 -9.14 6.79
CA ASP A 284 -12.93 -8.73 7.49
C ASP A 284 -13.04 -8.77 9.03
N SER A 285 -14.24 -8.52 9.60
CA SER A 285 -14.38 -8.38 11.07
C SER A 285 -14.01 -9.65 11.83
N LYS A 286 -14.42 -10.82 11.30
CA LYS A 286 -14.16 -12.12 11.94
C LYS A 286 -12.68 -12.46 11.99
N LEU A 287 -11.95 -12.15 10.92
CA LEU A 287 -10.51 -12.39 10.86
C LEU A 287 -9.76 -11.48 11.83
N VAL A 288 -10.17 -10.23 11.93
CA VAL A 288 -9.60 -9.28 12.88
C VAL A 288 -9.83 -9.73 14.32
N ASP A 289 -11.05 -10.15 14.66
CA ASP A 289 -11.39 -10.66 16.00
C ASP A 289 -10.61 -11.94 16.32
N LEU A 290 -10.51 -12.84 15.34
CA LEU A 290 -9.75 -14.08 15.42
C LEU A 290 -8.25 -13.82 15.68
N PHE A 291 -7.62 -12.91 14.91
CA PHE A 291 -6.22 -12.57 15.10
C PHE A 291 -5.96 -11.80 16.40
N ALA A 292 -6.88 -10.94 16.85
CA ALA A 292 -6.76 -10.28 18.14
C ALA A 292 -6.84 -11.28 19.32
N LYS A 293 -7.62 -12.34 19.16
CA LYS A 293 -7.69 -13.46 20.09
C LYS A 293 -6.41 -14.30 20.08
N PHE A 294 -5.80 -14.50 18.92
CA PHE A 294 -4.48 -15.14 18.76
C PHE A 294 -3.36 -14.24 19.31
N GLY A 295 -3.07 -14.39 20.59
CA GLY A 295 -2.04 -13.62 21.30
C GLY A 295 -2.47 -13.24 22.71
N THR A 296 -3.78 -13.19 22.96
CA THR A 296 -4.35 -12.83 24.27
C THR A 296 -5.03 -14.01 24.97
N SER A 297 -5.40 -15.06 24.25
CA SER A 297 -6.12 -16.22 24.81
C SER A 297 -5.27 -17.50 24.76
N GLU A 298 -5.23 -18.23 25.88
CA GLU A 298 -4.64 -19.57 25.96
C GLU A 298 -5.54 -20.66 25.32
N CYS A 299 -6.83 -20.36 25.10
CA CYS A 299 -7.83 -21.33 24.66
C CYS A 299 -8.39 -20.98 23.27
N ILE A 300 -8.15 -21.86 22.30
CA ILE A 300 -8.67 -21.78 20.94
C ILE A 300 -9.90 -22.71 20.84
N THR A 301 -11.04 -22.20 20.36
CA THR A 301 -12.27 -22.97 20.18
C THR A 301 -12.35 -23.56 18.77
N ASP A 302 -13.18 -24.60 18.58
CA ASP A 302 -13.40 -25.20 17.24
C ASP A 302 -13.95 -24.19 16.22
N SER A 303 -14.67 -23.17 16.67
CA SER A 303 -15.12 -22.06 15.81
C SER A 303 -13.95 -21.21 15.31
N ASP A 304 -12.98 -20.92 16.18
CA ASP A 304 -11.78 -20.16 15.83
C ASP A 304 -10.92 -20.95 14.84
N ILE A 305 -10.83 -22.28 15.03
CA ILE A 305 -10.13 -23.19 14.11
C ILE A 305 -10.84 -23.19 12.75
N ALA A 306 -12.17 -23.28 12.70
CA ALA A 306 -12.91 -23.26 11.44
C ALA A 306 -12.74 -21.92 10.69
N GLU A 307 -12.70 -20.79 11.41
CA GLU A 307 -12.43 -19.48 10.81
C GLU A 307 -10.98 -19.36 10.32
N LEU A 308 -10.01 -19.91 11.07
CA LEU A 308 -8.61 -20.00 10.64
C LEU A 308 -8.45 -20.91 9.42
N GLU A 309 -9.13 -22.04 9.37
CA GLU A 309 -9.13 -22.95 8.22
C GLU A 309 -9.75 -22.28 7.00
N ALA A 310 -10.85 -21.55 7.16
CA ALA A 310 -11.45 -20.75 6.09
C ALA A 310 -10.49 -19.66 5.59
N PHE A 311 -9.75 -19.03 6.49
CA PHE A 311 -8.68 -18.08 6.15
C PHE A 311 -7.55 -18.76 5.37
N VAL A 312 -7.01 -19.87 5.87
CA VAL A 312 -5.92 -20.62 5.20
C VAL A 312 -6.37 -21.14 3.83
N CYS A 313 -7.59 -21.66 3.71
CA CYS A 313 -8.16 -22.11 2.42
C CYS A 313 -8.41 -20.97 1.44
N LYS A 314 -8.60 -19.74 1.91
CA LYS A 314 -8.66 -18.56 1.03
C LYS A 314 -7.24 -18.11 0.65
N LEU A 315 -6.28 -18.09 1.58
CA LEU A 315 -4.88 -17.69 1.36
C LEU A 315 -4.15 -18.56 0.33
N TYR A 316 -4.40 -19.86 0.37
CA TYR A 316 -3.74 -20.84 -0.50
C TYR A 316 -4.66 -21.40 -1.59
N GLY A 317 -5.89 -20.85 -1.70
CA GLY A 317 -6.97 -21.44 -2.47
C GLY A 317 -7.46 -22.76 -1.87
N LYS A 318 -8.61 -23.26 -2.35
CA LYS A 318 -8.95 -24.68 -2.14
C LYS A 318 -7.73 -25.48 -2.61
N PRO A 319 -7.24 -26.47 -1.84
CA PRO A 319 -6.17 -27.33 -2.33
C PRO A 319 -6.62 -27.90 -3.68
N SER A 320 -6.05 -27.37 -4.76
CA SER A 320 -6.14 -28.00 -6.05
C SER A 320 -5.26 -29.22 -5.89
N TYR A 321 -5.85 -30.33 -5.47
CA TYR A 321 -5.14 -31.59 -5.37
C TYR A 321 -4.72 -31.95 -6.78
N THR A 322 -3.51 -31.53 -7.15
CA THR A 322 -2.93 -31.86 -8.43
C THR A 322 -2.91 -33.38 -8.55
N LYS A 323 -2.89 -33.91 -9.77
CA LYS A 323 -2.75 -35.37 -9.98
C LYS A 323 -1.52 -35.92 -9.22
N PHE A 324 -0.51 -35.07 -8.99
CA PHE A 324 0.65 -35.37 -8.14
C PHE A 324 0.31 -35.53 -6.65
N ASP A 325 -0.43 -34.59 -6.05
CA ASP A 325 -0.81 -34.65 -4.64
C ASP A 325 -1.69 -35.85 -4.33
N LYS A 326 -2.59 -36.20 -5.25
CA LYS A 326 -3.44 -37.40 -5.14
C LYS A 326 -2.60 -38.68 -5.12
N ARG A 327 -1.54 -38.77 -5.93
CA ARG A 327 -0.62 -39.93 -5.94
C ARG A 327 0.19 -40.03 -4.65
N ALA A 328 0.76 -38.93 -4.19
CA ALA A 328 1.55 -38.89 -2.96
C ALA A 328 0.69 -39.28 -1.73
N ASN A 329 -0.54 -38.78 -1.66
CA ASN A 329 -1.50 -39.14 -0.62
C ASN A 329 -1.90 -40.61 -0.68
N PHE A 330 -2.17 -41.16 -1.88
CA PHE A 330 -2.52 -42.57 -2.06
C PHE A 330 -1.40 -43.50 -1.61
N GLN A 331 -0.15 -43.23 -2.00
CA GLN A 331 1.00 -44.01 -1.55
C GLN A 331 1.13 -43.94 -0.03
N THR A 332 1.04 -42.75 0.55
CA THR A 332 1.10 -42.56 2.02
C THR A 332 -0.03 -43.32 2.74
N GLN A 333 -1.23 -43.35 2.16
CA GLN A 333 -2.36 -44.10 2.70
C GLN A 333 -2.11 -45.61 2.69
N ILE A 334 -1.53 -46.16 1.62
CA ILE A 334 -1.11 -47.57 1.57
C ILE A 334 -0.11 -47.86 2.69
N TRP A 335 0.92 -47.02 2.85
CA TRP A 335 1.92 -47.20 3.91
C TRP A 335 1.30 -47.14 5.31
N ARG A 336 0.37 -46.20 5.56
CA ARG A 336 -0.35 -46.10 6.84
C ARG A 336 -1.25 -47.29 7.14
N GLN A 337 -1.73 -47.99 6.11
CA GLN A 337 -2.61 -49.14 6.25
C GLN A 337 -1.89 -50.49 6.07
N ALA A 338 -0.57 -50.48 5.88
CA ALA A 338 0.23 -51.68 5.64
C ALA A 338 0.22 -52.67 6.82
N SER A 339 -0.08 -52.21 8.04
CA SER A 339 -0.21 -53.04 9.23
C SER A 339 -1.58 -53.73 9.39
N LYS A 340 -2.56 -53.41 8.54
CA LYS A 340 -3.90 -54.03 8.56
C LYS A 340 -3.95 -55.17 7.55
N SER A 341 -4.16 -56.41 8.01
CA SER A 341 -4.20 -57.59 7.13
C SER A 341 -5.26 -57.55 6.02
N HIS A 342 -6.36 -56.80 6.22
CA HIS A 342 -7.42 -56.64 5.23
C HIS A 342 -7.84 -55.16 5.16
N SER A 343 -7.01 -54.33 4.54
CA SER A 343 -7.36 -52.93 4.27
C SER A 343 -8.19 -52.82 2.98
N THR A 344 -9.27 -52.06 3.04
CA THR A 344 -10.00 -51.61 1.85
C THR A 344 -9.29 -50.39 1.29
N LEU A 345 -8.50 -50.60 0.23
CA LEU A 345 -7.79 -49.53 -0.45
C LEU A 345 -8.63 -48.95 -1.60
N PRO A 346 -8.61 -47.63 -1.80
CA PRO A 346 -9.23 -47.02 -2.97
C PRO A 346 -8.51 -47.45 -4.26
N LYS A 347 -9.19 -47.31 -5.39
CA LYS A 347 -8.64 -47.65 -6.70
C LYS A 347 -7.54 -46.66 -7.09
N PRO A 348 -6.39 -47.13 -7.62
CA PRO A 348 -5.33 -46.24 -8.11
C PRO A 348 -5.82 -45.23 -9.16
N GLU A 349 -6.82 -45.60 -9.96
CA GLU A 349 -7.40 -44.83 -11.05
C GLU A 349 -8.02 -43.49 -10.59
N ASP A 350 -8.53 -43.43 -9.36
CA ASP A 350 -9.07 -42.20 -8.76
C ASP A 350 -7.98 -41.31 -8.12
N ASN A 351 -6.73 -41.80 -8.11
CA ASN A 351 -5.62 -41.22 -7.34
C ASN A 351 -4.43 -40.81 -8.22
N GLY A 352 -4.68 -40.42 -9.48
CA GLY A 352 -3.67 -39.88 -10.39
C GLY A 352 -2.91 -40.93 -11.22
N TRP A 353 -3.50 -42.12 -11.38
CA TRP A 353 -3.04 -43.19 -12.26
C TRP A 353 -4.12 -43.53 -13.30
N VAL A 354 -3.74 -44.14 -14.42
CA VAL A 354 -4.65 -44.67 -15.44
C VAL A 354 -4.16 -46.04 -15.88
N ILE A 355 -5.07 -46.92 -16.28
CA ILE A 355 -4.71 -48.21 -16.89
C ILE A 355 -4.58 -48.01 -18.39
N ASP A 356 -3.42 -48.33 -18.95
CA ASP A 356 -3.20 -48.25 -20.39
C ASP A 356 -3.88 -49.41 -21.14
N SER A 357 -3.86 -49.34 -22.48
CA SER A 357 -4.41 -50.40 -23.34
C SER A 357 -3.73 -51.77 -23.19
N SER A 358 -2.57 -51.84 -22.53
CA SER A 358 -1.86 -53.09 -22.23
C SER A 358 -2.26 -53.69 -20.87
N GLY A 359 -3.12 -53.01 -20.09
CA GLY A 359 -3.51 -53.40 -18.75
C GLY A 359 -2.51 -52.97 -17.66
N SER A 360 -1.53 -52.13 -18.01
CA SER A 360 -0.51 -51.65 -17.08
C SER A 360 -0.92 -50.32 -16.45
N LEU A 361 -0.56 -50.14 -15.17
CA LEU A 361 -0.82 -48.88 -14.46
C LEU A 361 0.21 -47.82 -14.87
N VAL A 362 -0.24 -46.73 -15.47
CA VAL A 362 0.58 -45.62 -15.96
C VAL A 362 0.22 -44.33 -15.21
N ILE A 363 1.22 -43.47 -15.01
CA ILE A 363 1.02 -42.17 -14.37
C ILE A 363 0.12 -41.31 -15.26
N GLN A 364 -0.96 -40.78 -14.68
CA GLN A 364 -1.73 -39.74 -15.35
C GLN A 364 -1.01 -38.40 -15.14
N TRP A 365 -0.33 -37.93 -16.19
CA TRP A 365 0.30 -36.61 -16.19
C TRP A 365 -0.77 -35.51 -16.24
N CYS A 366 -0.43 -34.31 -15.78
CA CYS A 366 -1.33 -33.16 -15.84
C CYS A 366 -1.68 -32.87 -17.32
N GLU A 367 -2.97 -32.70 -17.60
CA GLU A 367 -3.47 -32.29 -18.92
C GLU A 367 -3.77 -30.79 -18.96
N ASP A 368 -3.86 -30.16 -17.79
CA ASP A 368 -4.02 -28.71 -17.62
C ASP A 368 -2.66 -28.02 -17.74
N ASP A 369 -2.66 -26.80 -18.28
CA ASP A 369 -1.50 -25.92 -18.40
C ASP A 369 -0.85 -25.76 -17.01
N PHE A 370 0.25 -26.50 -16.77
CA PHE A 370 1.01 -26.46 -15.51
C PHE A 370 1.63 -25.08 -15.27
N LEU A 371 1.83 -24.33 -16.35
CA LEU A 371 2.22 -22.94 -16.34
C LEU A 371 0.99 -22.07 -16.62
N PRO A 372 0.68 -21.07 -15.78
CA PRO A 372 -0.10 -19.91 -16.21
C PRO A 372 0.45 -19.45 -17.56
N LYS A 373 -0.42 -19.20 -18.55
CA LYS A 373 0.02 -18.80 -19.90
C LYS A 373 0.85 -17.52 -19.86
N GLU A 374 0.63 -16.71 -18.84
CA GLU A 374 1.39 -15.51 -18.50
C GLU A 374 2.88 -15.78 -18.20
N LEU A 375 3.27 -17.02 -17.87
CA LEU A 375 4.66 -17.42 -17.61
C LEU A 375 5.35 -18.10 -18.82
N LEU A 376 4.60 -18.45 -19.88
CA LEU A 376 5.17 -19.09 -21.08
C LEU A 376 6.01 -18.10 -21.89
N ASP A 377 5.64 -16.82 -21.87
CA ASP A 377 6.38 -15.75 -22.54
C ASP A 377 7.78 -15.56 -21.90
N ILE A 378 7.88 -15.72 -20.58
CA ILE A 378 9.16 -15.57 -19.83
C ILE A 378 10.16 -16.70 -20.16
N ILE A 379 9.69 -17.91 -20.45
CA ILE A 379 10.57 -19.07 -20.71
C ILE A 379 11.08 -19.08 -22.16
N THR A 380 10.38 -18.41 -23.09
CA THR A 380 10.77 -18.39 -24.51
C THR A 380 11.76 -17.29 -24.88
N GLU A 381 11.99 -16.31 -24.00
CA GLU A 381 12.95 -15.22 -24.22
C GLU A 381 14.42 -15.63 -23.99
N ASP A 382 14.70 -16.79 -23.39
CA ASP A 382 16.07 -17.21 -23.04
C ASP A 382 16.91 -17.72 -24.25
N ASN A 383 16.43 -17.52 -25.48
CA ASN A 383 17.19 -17.79 -26.70
C ASN A 383 17.02 -16.68 -27.75
N CYS A 384 17.39 -15.44 -27.44
CA CYS A 384 18.09 -14.53 -28.37
C CYS A 384 18.55 -13.23 -27.69
N SER A 385 19.87 -13.06 -27.61
CA SER A 385 20.64 -11.80 -27.58
C SER A 385 20.28 -10.72 -26.55
N GLU A 386 21.20 -10.54 -25.60
CA GLU A 386 21.71 -9.26 -25.08
C GLU A 386 21.06 -8.02 -25.72
N ASN A 387 20.05 -7.46 -25.06
CA ASN A 387 19.68 -6.03 -25.06
C ASN A 387 18.59 -5.86 -23.99
N GLU A 388 19.01 -5.57 -22.75
CA GLU A 388 18.10 -5.07 -21.71
C GLU A 388 17.65 -3.65 -22.12
N ASP A 389 16.54 -3.58 -22.84
CA ASP A 389 15.78 -2.35 -22.98
C ASP A 389 15.11 -2.03 -21.62
N SER A 390 15.31 -0.77 -21.24
CA SER A 390 14.88 -0.11 -20.03
C SER A 390 13.39 -0.30 -19.72
N ILE A 391 13.08 -0.85 -18.53
CA ILE A 391 11.78 -0.65 -17.89
C ILE A 391 11.77 0.75 -17.30
N ASP A 392 10.72 1.49 -17.65
CA ASP A 392 10.49 2.90 -17.39
C ASP A 392 10.64 3.31 -15.93
N ASP A 393 11.51 4.29 -15.79
CA ASP A 393 11.83 5.12 -14.64
C ASP A 393 10.68 6.13 -14.41
N GLU A 394 9.71 5.80 -13.55
CA GLU A 394 8.81 6.77 -12.89
C GLU A 394 9.57 7.59 -11.82
N GLY A 395 10.73 8.11 -12.21
CA GLY A 395 11.64 8.92 -11.42
C GLY A 395 12.19 10.14 -12.18
N LYS A 396 11.71 10.43 -13.39
CA LYS A 396 12.05 11.66 -14.12
C LYS A 396 11.35 12.88 -13.52
N LEU A 397 11.94 13.42 -12.46
CA LEU A 397 11.94 14.87 -12.25
C LEU A 397 12.89 15.47 -13.30
N SER A 398 12.30 16.21 -14.23
CA SER A 398 12.96 16.92 -15.32
C SER A 398 14.00 17.91 -14.82
N ASP A 399 15.26 17.67 -15.17
CA ASP A 399 16.26 18.74 -15.30
C ASP A 399 15.95 19.52 -16.59
N ALA A 400 15.69 20.82 -16.45
CA ALA A 400 15.76 21.78 -17.56
C ALA A 400 16.04 23.19 -17.01
N SER A 401 17.31 23.54 -16.88
CA SER A 401 17.94 24.73 -17.49
C SER A 401 19.21 25.11 -16.73
N SER A 402 20.32 24.47 -17.12
CA SER A 402 21.55 25.22 -17.30
C SER A 402 21.43 25.85 -18.68
N ASP A 403 21.19 27.15 -18.73
CA ASP A 403 21.66 28.05 -19.79
C ASP A 403 21.03 29.42 -19.52
N GLU A 404 21.84 30.38 -19.04
CA GLU A 404 21.86 31.72 -19.65
C GLU A 404 23.13 32.51 -19.23
N ILE A 405 23.98 32.70 -20.24
CA ILE A 405 24.69 33.95 -20.58
C ILE A 405 26.01 34.23 -19.85
N MET A 406 27.07 33.67 -20.44
CA MET A 406 28.36 34.35 -20.61
C MET A 406 28.19 35.50 -21.62
N SER A 407 28.25 36.74 -21.13
CA SER A 407 28.53 37.93 -21.94
C SER A 407 29.02 39.08 -21.08
N SER A 408 30.34 39.29 -21.04
CA SER A 408 30.91 40.63 -21.29
C SER A 408 32.43 40.52 -21.48
N LYS A 409 32.88 41.14 -22.57
CA LYS A 409 34.27 41.51 -22.86
C LYS A 409 34.86 42.36 -21.73
N ASP A 410 36.18 42.25 -21.54
CA ASP A 410 37.17 43.34 -21.55
C ASP A 410 38.53 42.72 -21.20
N GLU A 411 39.42 42.58 -22.20
CA GLU A 411 40.58 43.45 -22.47
C GLU A 411 41.81 43.19 -21.56
N GLN A 412 42.86 42.65 -22.21
CA GLN A 412 44.29 42.88 -21.99
C GLN A 412 44.88 42.89 -20.56
N SER A 413 45.83 42.00 -20.30
CA SER A 413 47.25 42.37 -20.35
C SER A 413 48.17 41.16 -20.22
N ASP A 414 49.28 41.28 -20.94
CA ASP A 414 50.46 40.44 -20.99
C ASP A 414 51.13 40.24 -19.62
N ASP A 415 51.77 39.09 -19.40
CA ASP A 415 53.25 38.99 -19.32
C ASP A 415 53.70 37.66 -18.68
N ASP A 416 54.42 36.88 -19.48
CA ASP A 416 55.69 36.19 -19.18
C ASP A 416 56.02 35.75 -17.74
N PHE A 417 55.91 34.45 -17.44
CA PHE A 417 57.02 33.47 -17.31
C PHE A 417 56.58 32.16 -16.63
#